data_AF-A0A836VMN0-F1
#
_entry.id   AF-A0A836VMN0-F1
#
_cell.length_a   1.000
_cell.length_b   1.000
_cell.length_c   1.000
_cell.angle_alpha   90.00
_cell.angle_beta   90.00
_cell.angle_gamma   90.00
#
_symmetry.space_group_name_H-M   'P 1'
#
loop_
_entity.id
_entity.type
_entity.pdbx_description
1 polymer ?
#
loop_
_entity_poly.entity_id
_entity_poly.type
_entity_poly.pdbx_seq_one_letter_code
_entity_poly.pdbx_strand_id
1 'polypeptide(L)'
;NQLIPPALHDNDLYQSCRLLQDPALGSTKPQPLYRAWVNDEPTALAAEIVAPDGYSGAIRLLLAIQPNGEVLGVRTLRHQETPGLGDKIEIQKSDWIKSFAEKRVRGEDDNRWAVQRDGGMFDQFTGATITPRAVVSAVKRATLKLQQQADVLFNADLPHCQEAQE
;
A
#
# COMPACT_ATOMS: atom_id res chain seq x y z
N ASN A 1 -12.54 -6.04 9.86
CA ASN A 1 -11.32 -6.20 9.04
C ASN A 1 -10.97 -4.85 8.39
N GLN A 2 -10.53 -3.89 9.19
CA GLN A 2 -10.14 -2.54 8.74
C GLN A 2 -8.63 -2.50 8.54
N LEU A 3 -8.15 -1.71 7.56
CA LEU A 3 -6.71 -1.63 7.25
C LEU A 3 -5.96 -0.69 8.19
N ILE A 4 -6.60 0.42 8.55
CA ILE A 4 -6.20 1.26 9.69
C ILE A 4 -7.06 0.82 10.89
N PRO A 5 -6.47 0.32 11.99
CA PRO A 5 -7.21 -0.05 13.20
C PRO A 5 -7.96 1.14 13.82
N PRO A 6 -9.12 0.93 14.47
CA PRO A 6 -9.87 2.00 15.14
C PRO A 6 -9.06 2.77 16.19
N ALA A 7 -8.09 2.10 16.84
CA ALA A 7 -7.23 2.74 17.84
C ALA A 7 -6.28 3.79 17.22
N LEU A 8 -6.14 3.81 15.90
CA LEU A 8 -5.29 4.74 15.17
C LEU A 8 -6.11 5.82 14.44
N HIS A 9 -7.43 5.92 14.61
CA HIS A 9 -8.17 7.06 14.08
C HIS A 9 -9.47 7.35 14.84
N ASP A 10 -9.77 8.63 15.06
CA ASP A 10 -11.09 9.10 15.51
C ASP A 10 -11.81 9.96 14.46
N ASN A 11 -11.11 10.36 13.39
CA ASN A 11 -11.68 11.08 12.25
C ASN A 11 -12.37 10.15 11.22
N ASP A 12 -13.21 10.75 10.37
CA ASP A 12 -13.76 10.08 9.19
C ASP A 12 -12.68 10.01 8.09
N LEU A 13 -12.16 8.80 7.86
CA LEU A 13 -11.14 8.55 6.84
C LEU A 13 -11.64 8.89 5.44
N TYR A 14 -12.92 8.69 5.11
CA TYR A 14 -13.44 8.99 3.77
C TYR A 14 -13.40 10.50 3.48
N GLN A 15 -13.73 11.33 4.47
CA GLN A 15 -13.65 12.80 4.36
C GLN A 15 -12.21 13.32 4.31
N SER A 16 -11.27 12.56 4.89
CA SER A 16 -9.84 12.89 4.81
C SER A 16 -9.21 12.64 3.42
N CYS A 17 -9.95 12.03 2.49
CA CYS A 17 -9.39 11.60 1.22
C CYS A 17 -8.91 12.78 0.37
N ARG A 18 -7.68 12.68 -0.09
CA ARG A 18 -7.00 13.62 -0.99
C ARG A 18 -6.40 12.90 -2.19
N LEU A 19 -6.20 13.62 -3.27
CA LEU A 19 -5.54 13.09 -4.46
C LEU A 19 -4.05 13.39 -4.42
N LEU A 20 -3.24 12.35 -4.29
CA LEU A 20 -1.78 12.42 -4.33
C LEU A 20 -1.29 11.94 -5.71
N GLN A 21 -0.60 12.80 -6.44
CA GLN A 21 0.12 12.41 -7.65
C GLN A 21 1.59 12.25 -7.32
N ASP A 22 2.03 10.99 -7.24
CA ASP A 22 3.45 10.69 -7.06
C ASP A 22 3.83 9.38 -7.78
N PRO A 23 4.91 9.36 -8.58
CA PRO A 23 5.36 8.16 -9.29
C PRO A 23 5.63 6.94 -8.39
N ALA A 24 5.97 7.15 -7.11
CA ALA A 24 6.20 6.06 -6.17
C ALA A 24 4.94 5.21 -5.94
N LEU A 25 3.74 5.80 -6.13
CA LEU A 25 2.46 5.09 -6.08
C LEU A 25 2.23 4.22 -7.32
N GLY A 26 3.15 4.21 -8.29
CA GLY A 26 3.11 3.34 -9.47
C GLY A 26 2.11 3.74 -10.55
N SER A 27 1.63 5.00 -10.50
CA SER A 27 0.65 5.54 -11.44
C SER A 27 1.04 6.95 -11.86
N THR A 28 0.77 7.31 -13.12
CA THR A 28 0.89 8.70 -13.59
C THR A 28 -0.33 9.54 -13.25
N LYS A 29 -1.44 8.90 -12.86
CA LYS A 29 -2.67 9.56 -12.43
C LYS A 29 -2.67 9.78 -10.91
N PRO A 30 -3.27 10.86 -10.40
CA PRO A 30 -3.47 11.03 -8.97
C PRO A 30 -4.17 9.82 -8.35
N GLN A 31 -3.71 9.40 -7.17
CA GLN A 31 -4.27 8.29 -6.41
C GLN A 31 -4.86 8.79 -5.08
N PRO A 32 -5.94 8.15 -4.57
CA PRO A 32 -6.45 8.42 -3.24
C PRO A 32 -5.40 8.23 -2.15
N LEU A 33 -5.32 9.22 -1.26
CA LEU A 33 -4.56 9.25 -0.01
C LEU A 33 -5.54 9.60 1.12
N TYR A 34 -5.58 8.76 2.14
CA TYR A 34 -6.39 8.91 3.34
C TYR A 34 -5.47 9.22 4.51
N ARG A 35 -5.90 10.14 5.37
CA ARG A 35 -5.15 10.62 6.52
C ARG A 35 -5.91 10.27 7.79
N ALA A 36 -5.20 9.67 8.74
CA ALA A 36 -5.75 9.29 10.03
C ALA A 36 -5.13 10.14 11.13
N TRP A 37 -5.97 10.56 12.07
CA TRP A 37 -5.60 11.28 13.27
C TRP A 37 -6.30 10.71 14.49
N VAL A 38 -5.68 10.89 15.65
CA VAL A 38 -6.31 10.68 16.96
C VAL A 38 -6.09 11.95 17.76
N ASN A 39 -7.16 12.62 18.21
CA ASN A 39 -7.10 13.90 18.89
C ASN A 39 -6.25 14.93 18.12
N ASP A 40 -6.48 15.04 16.80
CA ASP A 40 -5.74 15.89 15.87
C ASP A 40 -4.24 15.55 15.68
N GLU A 41 -3.73 14.50 16.34
CA GLU A 41 -2.35 14.02 16.14
C GLU A 41 -2.26 13.03 14.97
N PRO A 42 -1.34 13.22 14.00
CA PRO A 42 -1.16 12.30 12.88
C PRO A 42 -0.74 10.89 13.30
N THR A 43 -1.47 9.87 12.86
CA THR A 43 -1.26 8.48 13.32
C THR A 43 -1.02 7.49 12.17
N ALA A 44 -1.68 7.67 11.03
CA ALA A 44 -1.50 6.79 9.87
C ALA A 44 -1.84 7.46 8.54
N LEU A 45 -1.26 6.93 7.47
CA LEU A 45 -1.63 7.23 6.10
C LEU A 45 -2.11 5.95 5.42
N ALA A 46 -3.10 6.04 4.55
CA ALA A 46 -3.38 4.98 3.58
C ALA A 46 -3.41 5.54 2.18
N ALA A 47 -2.88 4.81 1.20
CA ALA A 47 -2.89 5.24 -0.19
C ALA A 47 -3.29 4.08 -1.10
N GLU A 48 -4.02 4.40 -2.16
CA GLU A 48 -4.08 3.53 -3.30
C GLU A 48 -2.75 3.55 -4.05
N ILE A 49 -2.24 2.37 -4.35
CA ILE A 49 -0.99 2.18 -5.08
C ILE A 49 -1.20 1.17 -6.20
N VAL A 50 -0.33 1.24 -7.20
CA VAL A 50 -0.33 0.36 -8.36
C VAL A 50 0.99 -0.38 -8.42
N ALA A 51 0.91 -1.71 -8.55
CA ALA A 51 2.02 -2.52 -9.04
C ALA A 51 1.84 -2.70 -10.54
N PRO A 52 2.54 -1.92 -11.39
CA PRO A 52 2.35 -1.98 -12.85
C PRO A 52 2.84 -3.31 -13.44
N ASP A 53 3.80 -3.96 -12.77
CA ASP A 53 4.52 -5.15 -13.25
C ASP A 53 3.86 -6.48 -12.83
N GLY A 54 2.54 -6.49 -12.57
CA GLY A 54 1.79 -7.73 -12.33
C GLY A 54 1.79 -8.64 -13.56
N TYR A 55 1.66 -9.96 -13.36
CA TYR A 55 1.86 -10.93 -14.44
C TYR A 55 0.85 -10.76 -15.58
N SER A 56 -0.41 -10.51 -15.25
CA SER A 56 -1.51 -10.30 -16.19
C SER A 56 -1.95 -8.83 -16.24
N GLY A 57 -1.06 -7.91 -15.84
CA GLY A 57 -1.26 -6.47 -15.85
C GLY A 57 -1.26 -5.84 -14.46
N ALA A 58 -1.59 -4.56 -14.42
CA ALA A 58 -1.48 -3.75 -13.21
C ALA A 58 -2.38 -4.26 -12.07
N ILE A 59 -1.81 -4.32 -10.86
CA ILE A 59 -2.49 -4.68 -9.62
C ILE A 59 -2.72 -3.39 -8.81
N ARG A 60 -3.98 -3.10 -8.45
CA ARG A 60 -4.35 -2.00 -7.57
C ARG A 60 -4.44 -2.48 -6.14
N LEU A 61 -3.78 -1.79 -5.24
CA LEU A 61 -3.67 -2.13 -3.82
C LEU A 61 -4.07 -0.92 -2.98
N LEU A 62 -4.63 -1.15 -1.80
CA LEU A 62 -4.71 -0.17 -0.73
C LEU A 62 -3.62 -0.53 0.29
N LEU A 63 -2.72 0.40 0.55
CA LEU A 63 -1.63 0.29 1.52
C LEU A 63 -1.93 1.22 2.69
N ALA A 64 -1.76 0.76 3.94
CA ALA A 64 -1.77 1.62 5.11
C ALA A 64 -0.44 1.52 5.87
N ILE A 65 0.08 2.67 6.33
CA ILE A 65 1.34 2.77 7.07
C ILE A 65 1.21 3.73 8.26
N GLN A 66 2.07 3.56 9.25
CA GLN A 66 2.39 4.59 10.23
C GLN A 66 3.50 5.51 9.69
N PRO A 67 3.61 6.77 10.19
CA PRO A 67 4.66 7.71 9.79
C PRO A 67 6.09 7.18 9.98
N ASN A 68 6.29 6.21 10.87
CA ASN A 68 7.60 5.57 11.11
C ASN A 68 8.00 4.52 10.05
N GLY A 69 7.21 4.33 8.99
CA GLY A 69 7.47 3.38 7.90
C GLY A 69 7.03 1.94 8.19
N GLU A 70 6.31 1.71 9.29
CA GLU A 70 5.66 0.43 9.57
C GLU A 70 4.38 0.29 8.73
N VAL A 71 4.26 -0.84 8.05
CA VAL A 71 3.06 -1.19 7.29
C VAL A 71 2.02 -1.76 8.25
N LEU A 72 0.85 -1.11 8.30
CA LEU A 72 -0.32 -1.57 9.05
C LEU A 72 -1.05 -2.69 8.29
N GLY A 73 -1.03 -2.62 6.96
CA GLY A 73 -1.54 -3.69 6.12
C GLY A 73 -1.64 -3.32 4.65
N VAL A 74 -1.89 -4.33 3.84
CA VAL A 74 -2.12 -4.20 2.39
C VAL A 74 -3.40 -4.93 2.02
N ARG A 75 -4.14 -4.39 1.05
CA ARG A 75 -5.34 -5.03 0.49
C ARG A 75 -5.37 -4.94 -1.02
N THR A 76 -5.65 -6.06 -1.68
CA THR A 76 -5.89 -6.06 -3.12
C THR A 76 -7.25 -5.48 -3.43
N LEU A 77 -7.28 -4.45 -4.29
CA LEU A 77 -8.50 -3.80 -4.78
C LEU A 77 -8.92 -4.35 -6.15
N ARG A 78 -7.95 -4.57 -7.04
CA ARG A 78 -8.18 -5.09 -8.40
C ARG A 78 -6.92 -5.73 -8.97
N HIS A 79 -7.08 -6.82 -9.69
CA HIS A 79 -6.04 -7.44 -10.50
C HIS A 79 -6.65 -8.29 -11.62
N GLN A 80 -5.79 -8.85 -12.47
CA GLN A 80 -6.15 -9.80 -13.53
C GLN A 80 -5.32 -11.09 -13.45
N GLU A 81 -4.59 -11.29 -12.34
CA GLU A 81 -3.71 -12.45 -12.16
C GLU A 81 -4.45 -13.79 -12.30
N THR A 82 -3.73 -14.81 -12.74
CA THR A 82 -4.29 -16.12 -13.04
C THR A 82 -4.92 -16.78 -11.79
N PRO A 83 -6.21 -17.19 -11.86
CA PRO A 83 -6.87 -17.90 -10.76
C PRO A 83 -6.13 -19.17 -10.33
N GLY A 84 -6.01 -19.38 -9.03
CA GLY A 84 -5.29 -20.52 -8.42
C GLY A 84 -3.76 -20.40 -8.41
N LEU A 85 -3.20 -19.40 -9.07
CA LEU A 85 -1.76 -19.16 -9.14
C LEU A 85 -1.37 -17.83 -8.49
N GLY A 86 -1.77 -16.71 -9.11
CA GLY A 86 -1.42 -15.34 -8.68
C GLY A 86 -2.49 -14.64 -7.85
N ASP A 87 -3.74 -15.12 -7.89
CA ASP A 87 -4.88 -14.58 -7.11
C ASP A 87 -4.75 -14.80 -5.58
N LYS A 88 -3.69 -15.47 -5.12
CA LYS A 88 -3.35 -15.59 -3.69
C LYS A 88 -3.03 -14.26 -3.00
N ILE A 89 -2.93 -13.17 -3.76
CA ILE A 89 -2.89 -11.80 -3.22
C ILE A 89 -4.27 -11.33 -2.71
N GLU A 90 -5.35 -12.03 -3.03
CA GLU A 90 -6.68 -11.78 -2.46
C GLU A 90 -6.76 -12.33 -1.04
N ILE A 91 -7.20 -11.49 -0.11
CA ILE A 91 -7.33 -11.86 1.31
C ILE A 91 -8.29 -13.03 1.56
N GLN A 92 -9.23 -13.27 0.63
CA GLN A 92 -10.19 -14.37 0.73
C GLN A 92 -9.62 -15.72 0.25
N LYS A 93 -8.47 -15.70 -0.45
CA LYS A 93 -7.82 -16.90 -1.01
C LYS A 93 -6.65 -17.36 -0.18
N SER A 94 -5.94 -16.43 0.46
CA SER A 94 -4.72 -16.70 1.22
C SER A 94 -4.40 -15.56 2.19
N ASP A 95 -3.66 -15.89 3.25
CA ASP A 95 -3.13 -14.93 4.22
C ASP A 95 -1.85 -14.22 3.73
N TRP A 96 -1.36 -14.55 2.53
CA TRP A 96 -0.10 -13.99 2.00
C TRP A 96 -0.05 -12.46 2.06
N ILE A 97 -1.14 -11.78 1.69
CA ILE A 97 -1.21 -10.30 1.70
C ILE A 97 -1.16 -9.70 3.13
N LYS A 98 -1.43 -10.51 4.17
CA LYS A 98 -1.32 -10.09 5.57
C LYS A 98 0.13 -10.08 6.07
N SER A 99 1.05 -10.76 5.37
CA SER A 99 2.47 -10.85 5.77
C SER A 99 3.20 -9.51 5.79
N PHE A 100 2.63 -8.47 5.15
CA PHE A 100 3.13 -7.11 5.18
C PHE A 100 2.90 -6.39 6.50
N ALA A 101 1.86 -6.76 7.26
CA ALA A 101 1.55 -6.11 8.52
C ALA A 101 2.73 -6.24 9.50
N GLU A 102 2.95 -5.20 10.30
CA GLU A 102 4.02 -5.10 11.31
C GLU A 102 5.44 -5.12 10.73
N LYS A 103 5.59 -5.08 9.39
CA LYS A 103 6.89 -4.95 8.73
C LYS A 103 7.23 -3.49 8.53
N ARG A 104 8.49 -3.15 8.82
CA ARG A 104 9.03 -1.79 8.61
C ARG A 104 10.04 -1.78 7.48
N VAL A 105 9.91 -0.81 6.57
CA VAL A 105 10.95 -0.51 5.58
C VAL A 105 12.05 0.32 6.25
N ARG A 106 13.31 -0.10 6.10
CA ARG A 106 14.46 0.57 6.72
C ARG A 106 15.15 1.59 5.82
N GLY A 107 14.86 1.58 4.52
CA GLY A 107 15.48 2.44 3.53
C GLY A 107 15.34 1.87 2.12
N GLU A 108 15.86 2.60 1.13
CA GLU A 108 15.84 2.20 -0.28
C GLU A 108 16.59 0.88 -0.50
N ASP A 109 17.71 0.68 0.20
CA ASP A 109 18.55 -0.51 0.11
C ASP A 109 18.07 -1.71 0.96
N ASP A 110 16.83 -1.65 1.49
CA ASP A 110 16.30 -2.74 2.32
C ASP A 110 15.98 -3.98 1.48
N ASN A 111 16.97 -4.85 1.30
CA ASN A 111 16.88 -6.07 0.49
C ASN A 111 15.95 -7.14 1.07
N ARG A 112 15.52 -6.99 2.33
CA ARG A 112 14.53 -7.90 2.94
C ARG A 112 13.18 -7.81 2.22
N TRP A 113 12.89 -6.66 1.60
CA TRP A 113 11.67 -6.43 0.82
C TRP A 113 11.76 -7.02 -0.58
N ALA A 114 11.87 -8.35 -0.62
CA ALA A 114 11.83 -9.17 -1.82
C ALA A 114 11.16 -10.51 -1.49
N VAL A 115 10.91 -11.33 -2.51
CA VAL A 115 10.50 -12.72 -2.26
C VAL A 115 11.68 -13.53 -1.74
N GLN A 116 11.43 -14.60 -0.98
CA GLN A 116 12.49 -15.45 -0.39
C GLN A 116 13.43 -16.03 -1.45
N ARG A 117 12.91 -16.36 -2.63
CA ARG A 117 13.74 -16.81 -3.77
C ARG A 117 14.79 -15.78 -4.21
N ASP A 118 14.56 -14.50 -3.91
CA ASP A 118 15.47 -13.39 -4.21
C ASP A 118 16.19 -12.91 -2.92
N GLY A 119 16.12 -13.67 -1.82
CA GLY A 119 16.77 -13.37 -0.55
C GLY A 119 15.97 -12.49 0.42
N GLY A 120 14.70 -12.22 0.12
CA GLY A 120 13.83 -11.42 0.97
C GLY A 120 12.98 -12.23 1.97
N MET A 121 12.00 -11.57 2.59
CA MET A 121 11.17 -12.14 3.67
C MET A 121 9.79 -12.62 3.26
N PHE A 122 9.38 -12.39 2.01
CA PHE A 122 8.02 -12.72 1.54
C PHE A 122 8.00 -14.04 0.76
N ASP A 123 7.01 -14.89 0.99
CA ASP A 123 6.90 -16.13 0.23
C ASP A 123 6.65 -15.84 -1.26
N GLN A 124 7.21 -16.66 -2.15
CA GLN A 124 6.79 -16.73 -3.54
C GLN A 124 5.59 -17.67 -3.73
N PHE A 125 4.83 -17.47 -4.79
CA PHE A 125 3.88 -18.49 -5.25
C PHE A 125 4.58 -19.49 -6.16
N THR A 126 4.41 -20.79 -5.87
CA THR A 126 4.87 -21.86 -6.75
C THR A 126 4.30 -21.66 -8.15
N GLY A 127 5.17 -21.56 -9.16
CA GLY A 127 4.77 -21.34 -10.55
C GLY A 127 4.32 -19.91 -10.91
N ALA A 128 4.28 -18.98 -9.96
CA ALA A 128 3.78 -17.61 -10.20
C ALA A 128 4.59 -16.56 -9.39
N THR A 129 5.89 -16.45 -9.65
CA THR A 129 6.77 -15.56 -8.87
C THR A 129 6.73 -14.09 -9.33
N ILE A 130 6.15 -13.78 -10.50
CA ILE A 130 6.05 -12.40 -11.00
C ILE A 130 5.08 -11.57 -10.13
N THR A 131 3.90 -12.11 -9.84
CA THR A 131 2.89 -11.48 -8.98
C THR A 131 3.41 -11.03 -7.60
N PRO A 132 3.97 -11.92 -6.75
CA PRO A 132 4.42 -11.52 -5.42
C PRO A 132 5.58 -10.52 -5.47
N ARG A 133 6.48 -10.60 -6.47
CA ARG A 133 7.54 -9.60 -6.65
C ARG A 133 6.99 -8.22 -6.95
N ALA A 134 6.01 -8.13 -7.86
CA ALA A 134 5.39 -6.87 -8.23
C ALA A 134 4.72 -6.20 -7.01
N VAL A 135 3.97 -6.98 -6.22
CA VAL A 135 3.32 -6.46 -5.01
C VAL A 135 4.35 -6.03 -3.97
N VAL A 136 5.36 -6.85 -3.66
CA VAL A 136 6.40 -6.50 -2.67
C VAL A 136 7.14 -5.22 -3.06
N SER A 137 7.52 -5.08 -4.33
CA SER A 137 8.20 -3.90 -4.87
C SER A 137 7.33 -2.63 -4.74
N ALA A 138 6.04 -2.72 -5.11
CA ALA A 138 5.12 -1.60 -5.01
C ALA A 138 4.90 -1.16 -3.56
N VAL A 139 4.70 -2.11 -2.64
CA VAL A 139 4.50 -1.80 -1.22
C VAL A 139 5.75 -1.14 -0.62
N LYS A 140 6.96 -1.67 -0.90
CA LYS A 140 8.22 -1.08 -0.42
C LYS A 140 8.36 0.37 -0.87
N ARG A 141 8.23 0.59 -2.19
CA ARG A 141 8.42 1.91 -2.82
C ARG A 141 7.42 2.94 -2.29
N ALA A 142 6.14 2.58 -2.23
CA ALA A 142 5.12 3.49 -1.72
C ALA A 142 5.29 3.76 -0.22
N THR A 143 5.60 2.74 0.58
CA THR A 143 5.86 2.92 2.03
C THR A 143 7.00 3.89 2.27
N LEU A 144 8.13 3.74 1.57
CA LEU A 144 9.26 4.66 1.67
C LEU A 144 8.87 6.10 1.36
N LYS A 145 8.11 6.29 0.27
CA LYS A 145 7.70 7.62 -0.13
C LYS A 145 6.76 8.28 0.88
N LEU A 146 5.73 7.54 1.32
CA LEU A 146 4.78 8.02 2.31
C LEU A 146 5.46 8.30 3.65
N GLN A 147 6.43 7.48 4.07
CA GLN A 147 7.25 7.71 5.25
C GLN A 147 8.08 9.00 5.11
N GLN A 148 8.83 9.15 4.02
CA GLN A 148 9.70 10.31 3.78
C GLN A 148 8.95 11.63 3.73
N GLN A 149 7.68 11.61 3.31
CA GLN A 149 6.85 12.80 3.16
C GLN A 149 5.74 12.91 4.20
N ALA A 150 5.72 12.07 5.25
CA ALA A 150 4.59 11.98 6.17
C ALA A 150 4.13 13.36 6.67
N ASP A 151 5.05 14.16 7.22
CA ASP A 151 4.76 15.49 7.75
C ASP A 151 4.14 16.43 6.71
N VAL A 152 4.67 16.41 5.48
CA VAL A 152 4.13 17.19 4.35
C VAL A 152 2.76 16.67 3.97
N LEU A 153 2.61 15.35 3.87
CA LEU A 153 1.40 14.70 3.41
C LEU A 153 0.22 14.90 4.37
N PHE A 154 0.42 15.09 5.66
CA PHE A 154 -0.67 15.42 6.59
C PHE A 154 -1.16 16.86 6.44
N ASN A 155 -0.26 17.79 6.12
CA ASN A 155 -0.54 19.24 6.10
C ASN A 155 -0.79 19.80 4.69
N ALA A 156 -0.45 19.07 3.64
CA ALA A 156 -0.56 19.54 2.27
C ALA A 156 -2.03 19.80 1.87
N ASP A 157 -2.24 20.94 1.21
CA ASP A 157 -3.49 21.27 0.54
C ASP A 157 -3.53 20.55 -0.82
N LEU A 158 -4.16 19.38 -0.83
CA LEU A 158 -4.33 18.53 -2.01
C LEU A 158 -5.81 18.55 -2.43
N PRO A 159 -6.14 18.30 -3.70
CA PRO A 159 -7.53 18.20 -4.13
C PRO A 159 -8.30 17.11 -3.37
N HIS A 160 -9.58 17.32 -3.09
CA HIS A 160 -10.40 16.30 -2.44
C HIS A 160 -10.74 15.18 -3.41
N CYS A 161 -10.81 13.94 -2.92
CA CYS A 161 -11.22 12.82 -3.78
C CYS A 161 -12.66 12.93 -4.30
N GLN A 162 -13.53 13.64 -3.57
CA GLN A 162 -14.94 13.84 -3.91
C GLN A 162 -15.10 14.82 -5.09
N GLU A 163 -14.22 15.82 -5.21
CA GLU A 163 -14.23 16.81 -6.30
C GLU A 163 -13.85 16.21 -7.65
N ALA A 164 -13.20 15.04 -7.67
CA ALA A 164 -12.82 14.33 -8.90
C ALA A 164 -13.86 13.31 -9.39
N GLN A 165 -15.03 13.24 -8.74
CA GLN A 165 -16.16 12.40 -9.15
C GLN A 165 -17.25 13.17 -9.91
N GLU A 166 -17.05 14.47 -10.15
CA GLU A 166 -17.85 15.33 -11.03
C GLU A 166 -17.15 15.56 -12.37
#